data_AF-A0A3A8GVD1-F1
#
_entry.id   AF-A0A3A8GVD1-F1
#
_cell.length_a   1.000
_cell.length_b   1.000
_cell.length_c   1.000
_cell.angle_alpha   90.00
_cell.angle_beta   90.00
_cell.angle_gamma   90.00
#
_symmetry.space_group_name_H-M   'P 1'
#
loop_
_entity.id
_entity.type
_entity.pdbx_description
1 polymer ?
#
loop_
_entity_poly.entity_id
_entity_poly.type
_entity_poly.pdbx_seq_one_letter_code
_entity_poly.pdbx_strand_id
1 'polypeptide(L)'
;MPVGCQGCVMSTVFIWNNNEVTFGRSYPGHASLNIDGTWPQTYATNHEHRHVSWFPGNNQSHSGHDQADPKLNVLQDLVAEGYAPDHIIRIPSNGIQEPAMRAAWDEIRNKAVVWGNVAINGANVAYRQNNSGASYRFLVKNCSVIVQRVLKAANFRSSNWDFVRMHSAIWTPLNVKRMALCFTGAHTITWAHFVGELRIANTLTQLEHDTLVNFQRRHDRHGSSGAPARNQSNHPTFVRPHWWGNHQSAAGNAAIVNYIQHIGDNPRAGGH
;
A
#
# COMPACT_ATOMS: atom_id res chain seq x y z
N MET A 1 -2.79 15.17 26.26
CA MET A 1 -2.81 15.26 24.79
C MET A 1 -1.73 16.24 24.39
N PRO A 2 -0.83 15.92 23.44
CA PRO A 2 0.21 16.85 23.01
C PRO A 2 -0.45 18.12 22.45
N VAL A 3 0.11 19.27 22.80
CA VAL A 3 -0.36 20.60 22.37
C VAL A 3 -0.30 20.64 20.85
N GLY A 4 -1.45 20.46 20.20
CA GLY A 4 -1.53 20.29 18.76
C GLY A 4 -1.14 21.57 18.05
N CYS A 5 -0.10 21.53 17.23
CA CYS A 5 0.08 22.54 16.20
C CYS A 5 -1.18 22.52 15.32
N GLN A 6 -2.02 23.56 15.44
CA GLN A 6 -3.15 23.75 14.54
C GLN A 6 -2.62 23.74 13.10
N GLY A 7 -3.11 22.81 12.28
CA GLY A 7 -2.67 22.63 10.90
C GLY A 7 -1.57 21.57 10.66
N CYS A 8 -1.16 20.81 11.68
CA CYS A 8 -0.35 19.62 11.45
C CYS A 8 -1.24 18.48 10.94
N VAL A 9 -0.93 17.98 9.75
CA VAL A 9 -1.59 16.83 9.13
C VAL A 9 -0.68 15.60 9.26
N MET A 10 -1.25 14.41 9.40
CA MET A 10 -0.46 13.19 9.63
C MET A 10 -0.50 12.29 8.40
N SER A 11 0.60 12.18 7.67
CA SER A 11 0.75 11.16 6.63
C SER A 11 0.97 9.78 7.26
N THR A 12 0.58 8.72 6.55
CA THR A 12 0.65 7.35 7.05
C THR A 12 1.26 6.43 6.01
N VAL A 13 2.43 5.88 6.30
CA VAL A 13 3.09 4.88 5.46
C VAL A 13 2.73 3.48 5.95
N PHE A 14 2.29 2.64 5.02
CA PHE A 14 2.01 1.23 5.25
C PHE A 14 3.08 0.39 4.59
N ILE A 15 3.61 -0.58 5.33
CA ILE A 15 4.68 -1.46 4.87
C ILE A 15 4.24 -2.91 5.03
N TRP A 16 4.18 -3.62 3.93
CA TRP A 16 4.13 -5.08 3.87
C TRP A 16 5.52 -5.55 3.44
N ASN A 17 6.29 -6.05 4.39
CA ASN A 17 7.59 -6.65 4.08
C ASN A 17 7.33 -7.91 3.25
N ASN A 18 8.15 -8.20 2.23
CA ASN A 18 8.26 -9.57 1.75
C ASN A 18 9.55 -10.19 2.28
N ASN A 19 9.43 -11.41 2.83
CA ASN A 19 10.55 -12.19 3.33
C ASN A 19 10.91 -13.36 2.40
N GLU A 20 10.19 -13.51 1.28
CA GLU A 20 10.56 -14.46 0.23
C GLU A 20 11.66 -13.86 -0.63
N VAL A 21 12.91 -14.06 -0.20
CA VAL A 21 14.04 -14.10 -1.13
C VAL A 21 14.09 -15.53 -1.65
N THR A 22 13.16 -15.89 -2.53
CA THR A 22 13.34 -17.13 -3.31
C THR A 22 14.16 -16.81 -4.55
N PHE A 23 15.11 -17.69 -4.88
CA PHE A 23 15.80 -17.66 -6.17
C PHE A 23 14.76 -17.90 -7.27
N GLY A 24 14.16 -16.81 -7.75
CA GLY A 24 13.10 -16.82 -8.77
C GLY A 24 11.88 -16.01 -8.36
N ARG A 25 11.71 -14.84 -8.99
CA ARG A 25 10.43 -14.13 -9.20
C ARG A 25 9.56 -13.80 -7.97
N SER A 26 10.08 -13.79 -6.75
CA SER A 26 9.35 -13.29 -5.58
C SER A 26 9.27 -11.76 -5.54
N TYR A 27 8.12 -11.22 -5.09
CA TYR A 27 7.88 -9.78 -4.98
C TYR A 27 8.72 -9.15 -3.85
N PRO A 28 9.20 -7.88 -3.91
CA PRO A 28 9.97 -7.28 -2.82
C PRO A 28 9.10 -6.87 -1.62
N GLY A 29 7.79 -7.15 -1.68
CA GLY A 29 6.78 -6.66 -0.76
C GLY A 29 6.10 -5.42 -1.29
N HIS A 30 5.29 -4.78 -0.45
CA HIS A 30 4.47 -3.64 -0.82
C HIS A 30 4.63 -2.48 0.15
N ALA A 31 4.53 -1.28 -0.39
CA ALA A 31 4.52 -0.06 0.38
C ALA A 31 3.45 0.86 -0.19
N SER A 32 2.63 1.42 0.69
CA SER A 32 1.69 2.47 0.32
C SER A 32 1.74 3.64 1.29
N LEU A 33 1.12 4.75 0.91
CA LEU A 33 1.12 5.98 1.68
C LEU A 33 -0.27 6.63 1.60
N ASN A 34 -0.90 6.90 2.73
CA ASN A 34 -1.96 7.90 2.81
C ASN A 34 -1.32 9.26 3.07
N ILE A 35 -1.49 10.20 2.14
CA ILE A 35 -0.81 11.49 2.14
C ILE A 35 -1.22 12.35 3.34
N ASP A 36 -2.44 12.19 3.83
CA ASP A 36 -2.97 12.96 4.96
C ASP A 36 -3.60 12.07 6.04
N GLY A 37 -4.20 12.70 7.05
CA GLY A 37 -4.88 12.02 8.16
C GLY A 37 -6.36 11.73 7.89
N THR A 38 -6.85 12.01 6.69
CA THR A 38 -8.26 11.81 6.34
C THR A 38 -8.45 10.44 5.72
N TRP A 39 -9.58 9.82 6.06
CA TRP A 39 -9.92 8.48 5.62
C TRP A 39 -11.31 8.53 4.98
N PRO A 40 -11.48 8.05 3.74
CA PRO A 40 -12.78 8.08 3.07
C PRO A 40 -13.78 7.22 3.83
N GLN A 41 -14.97 7.75 4.12
CA GLN A 41 -16.03 6.99 4.82
C GLN A 41 -16.59 5.81 4.01
N THR A 42 -16.31 5.76 2.71
CA THR A 42 -16.81 4.75 1.80
C THR A 42 -15.68 4.11 1.01
N TYR A 43 -15.80 2.81 0.78
CA TYR A 43 -14.85 2.01 0.01
C TYR A 43 -14.79 2.44 -1.46
N ALA A 44 -15.92 2.82 -2.04
CA ALA A 44 -16.11 2.94 -3.48
C ALA A 44 -15.58 4.24 -4.10
N THR A 45 -15.42 5.33 -3.33
CA THR A 45 -15.30 6.68 -3.91
C THR A 45 -14.13 7.48 -3.36
N ASN A 46 -12.98 6.84 -3.09
CA ASN A 46 -11.77 7.61 -2.82
C ASN A 46 -11.11 8.06 -4.13
N HIS A 47 -11.79 8.98 -4.83
CA HIS A 47 -11.25 9.68 -5.98
C HIS A 47 -10.29 10.79 -5.58
N GLU A 48 -10.05 11.02 -4.28
CA GLU A 48 -9.39 12.24 -3.81
C GLU A 48 -7.86 12.22 -3.89
N HIS A 49 -7.28 11.24 -4.60
CA HIS A 49 -5.84 11.16 -4.87
C HIS A 49 -4.99 11.25 -3.58
N ARG A 50 -5.52 10.75 -2.47
CA ARG A 50 -4.85 10.76 -1.15
C ARG A 50 -4.03 9.52 -0.89
N HIS A 51 -4.46 8.39 -1.44
CA HIS A 51 -3.82 7.11 -1.26
C HIS A 51 -2.86 6.80 -2.42
N VAL A 52 -1.60 6.62 -2.08
CA VAL A 52 -0.49 6.31 -2.97
C VAL A 52 -0.23 4.82 -2.85
N SER A 53 -0.80 4.06 -3.77
CA SER A 53 -0.53 2.63 -3.89
C SER A 53 -0.58 2.21 -5.34
N TRP A 54 0.34 1.33 -5.71
CA TRP A 54 0.41 0.75 -7.03
C TRP A 54 0.80 -0.71 -6.94
N PHE A 55 -0.17 -1.59 -7.17
CA PHE A 55 0.02 -3.03 -7.03
C PHE A 55 -0.26 -3.73 -8.36
N PRO A 56 0.60 -4.66 -8.82
CA PRO A 56 0.37 -5.40 -10.05
C PRO A 56 -0.96 -6.16 -9.98
N GLY A 57 -1.77 -6.07 -11.04
CA GLY A 57 -3.05 -6.79 -11.10
C GLY A 57 -2.87 -8.31 -11.14
N ASN A 58 -3.85 -9.04 -10.63
CA ASN A 58 -3.82 -10.51 -10.42
C ASN A 58 -3.63 -11.33 -11.70
N ASN A 59 -3.87 -10.76 -12.88
CA ASN A 59 -3.86 -11.46 -14.16
C ASN A 59 -2.69 -11.05 -15.08
N GLN A 60 -1.70 -10.31 -14.58
CA GLN A 60 -0.70 -9.68 -15.46
C GLN A 60 0.63 -10.43 -15.48
N SER A 61 1.11 -10.60 -16.71
CA SER A 61 2.35 -11.27 -17.04
C SER A 61 3.52 -10.59 -16.33
N HIS A 62 4.44 -11.40 -15.80
CA HIS A 62 5.65 -10.92 -15.12
C HIS A 62 6.62 -10.18 -16.07
N SER A 63 6.25 -10.01 -17.34
CA SER A 63 7.02 -9.25 -18.34
C SER A 63 7.12 -7.75 -18.04
N GLY A 64 6.46 -7.24 -16.99
CA GLY A 64 6.81 -5.95 -16.39
C GLY A 64 6.40 -4.70 -17.19
N HIS A 65 5.45 -4.84 -18.11
CA HIS A 65 4.96 -3.74 -18.95
C HIS A 65 3.48 -3.44 -18.81
N ASP A 66 2.74 -4.25 -18.05
CA ASP A 66 1.30 -4.14 -18.00
C ASP A 66 0.83 -3.01 -17.07
N GLN A 67 -0.32 -2.43 -17.44
CA GLN A 67 -0.97 -1.37 -16.70
C GLN A 67 -1.57 -1.96 -15.43
N ALA A 68 -0.84 -1.83 -14.34
CA ALA A 68 -1.42 -1.96 -13.02
C ALA A 68 -2.20 -0.70 -12.69
N ASP A 69 -3.40 -0.84 -12.14
CA ASP A 69 -4.18 0.30 -11.69
C ASP A 69 -3.80 0.70 -10.26
N PRO A 70 -3.66 2.00 -9.98
CA PRO A 70 -3.42 2.49 -8.62
C PRO A 70 -4.60 2.12 -7.72
N LYS A 71 -4.31 1.64 -6.51
CA LYS A 71 -5.34 1.34 -5.52
C LYS A 71 -5.88 2.64 -4.93
N LEU A 72 -7.19 2.67 -4.67
CA LEU A 72 -7.90 3.87 -4.24
C LEU A 72 -7.76 4.14 -2.73
N ASN A 73 -7.53 3.12 -1.93
CA ASN A 73 -7.44 3.22 -0.47
C ASN A 73 -6.69 2.03 0.13
N VAL A 74 -6.39 2.12 1.43
CA VAL A 74 -5.70 1.07 2.19
C VAL A 74 -6.49 -0.25 2.24
N LEU A 75 -7.82 -0.22 2.20
CA LEU A 75 -8.62 -1.46 2.25
C LEU A 75 -8.44 -2.31 0.98
N GLN A 76 -8.28 -1.67 -0.18
CA GLN A 76 -7.92 -2.37 -1.42
C GLN A 76 -6.52 -2.98 -1.37
N ASP A 77 -5.57 -2.35 -0.66
CA ASP A 77 -4.26 -2.96 -0.40
C ASP A 77 -4.42 -4.18 0.52
N LEU A 78 -5.21 -4.10 1.59
CA LEU A 78 -5.46 -5.22 2.50
C LEU A 78 -6.07 -6.43 1.77
N VAL A 79 -6.99 -6.19 0.84
CA VAL A 79 -7.56 -7.24 -0.01
C VAL A 79 -6.51 -7.86 -0.91
N ALA A 80 -5.67 -7.04 -1.55
CA ALA A 80 -4.63 -7.51 -2.45
C ALA A 80 -3.54 -8.32 -1.72
N GLU A 81 -3.15 -7.88 -0.52
CA GLU A 81 -2.12 -8.52 0.30
C GLU A 81 -2.65 -9.74 1.08
N GLY A 82 -3.92 -9.71 1.49
CA GLY A 82 -4.55 -10.76 2.28
C GLY A 82 -4.15 -10.76 3.77
N TYR A 83 -3.36 -9.78 4.23
CA TYR A 83 -2.97 -9.61 5.63
C TYR A 83 -2.67 -8.14 5.97
N ALA A 84 -2.65 -7.81 7.26
CA ALA A 84 -2.40 -6.45 7.75
C ALA A 84 -0.94 -6.01 7.51
N PRO A 85 -0.66 -4.70 7.35
CA PRO A 85 0.70 -4.18 7.25
C PRO A 85 1.58 -4.64 8.42
N ASP A 86 2.83 -4.99 8.10
CA ASP A 86 3.86 -5.30 9.09
C ASP A 86 4.25 -4.03 9.88
N HIS A 87 4.22 -2.87 9.23
CA HIS A 87 4.46 -1.58 9.88
C HIS A 87 3.50 -0.50 9.38
N ILE A 88 3.06 0.33 10.32
CA ILE A 88 2.25 1.53 10.07
C ILE A 88 3.03 2.68 10.69
N ILE A 89 3.49 3.62 9.87
CA ILE A 89 4.38 4.70 10.28
C ILE A 89 3.65 6.01 10.07
N ARG A 90 3.47 6.76 11.16
CA ARG A 90 2.90 8.10 11.16
C ARG A 90 4.03 9.10 10.96
N ILE A 91 3.86 9.98 9.97
CA ILE A 91 4.82 11.04 9.65
C ILE A 91 4.10 12.38 9.79
N PRO A 92 4.55 13.26 10.70
CA PRO A 92 4.04 14.62 10.75
C PRO A 92 4.31 15.34 9.43
N SER A 93 3.27 15.97 8.89
CA SER A 93 3.34 16.78 7.68
C SER A 93 2.70 18.15 7.93
N ASN A 94 3.12 19.15 7.19
CA ASN A 94 2.57 20.50 7.27
C ASN A 94 1.81 20.88 5.98
N GLY A 95 1.17 22.05 6.00
CA GLY A 95 0.37 22.56 4.87
C GLY A 95 1.15 22.83 3.58
N ILE A 96 2.48 22.77 3.58
CA ILE A 96 3.33 22.84 2.37
C ILE A 96 3.64 21.43 1.85
N GLN A 97 3.86 20.49 2.75
CA GLN A 97 4.25 19.12 2.41
C GLN A 97 3.10 18.33 1.79
N GLU A 98 1.89 18.43 2.34
CA GLU A 98 0.74 17.68 1.81
C GLU A 98 0.43 18.00 0.34
N PRO A 99 0.31 19.28 -0.09
CA PRO A 99 0.09 19.61 -1.50
C PRO A 99 1.22 19.12 -2.42
N ALA A 100 2.47 19.16 -1.97
CA ALA A 100 3.61 18.68 -2.75
C ALA A 100 3.56 17.16 -2.96
N MET A 101 3.14 16.39 -1.95
CA MET A 101 2.91 14.95 -2.09
C MET A 101 1.78 14.66 -3.08
N ARG A 102 0.66 15.38 -2.97
CA ARG A 102 -0.48 15.23 -3.89
C ARG A 102 -0.10 15.52 -5.33
N ALA A 103 0.57 16.64 -5.58
CA ALA A 103 1.01 17.02 -6.92
C ALA A 103 1.94 15.97 -7.54
N ALA A 104 2.87 15.42 -6.76
CA ALA A 104 3.75 14.34 -7.22
C ALA A 104 2.99 13.04 -7.50
N TRP A 105 1.99 12.71 -6.69
CA TRP A 105 1.16 11.55 -6.94
C TRP A 105 0.29 11.71 -8.18
N ASP A 106 -0.32 12.89 -8.36
CA ASP A 106 -1.10 13.25 -9.53
C ASP A 106 -0.28 13.17 -10.82
N GLU A 107 0.95 13.69 -10.80
CA GLU A 107 1.87 13.60 -11.93
C GLU A 107 2.15 12.13 -12.29
N ILE A 108 2.40 11.29 -11.30
CA ILE A 108 2.72 9.87 -11.50
C ILE A 108 1.51 9.09 -12.03
N ARG A 109 0.33 9.32 -11.43
CA ARG A 109 -0.92 8.63 -11.73
C ARG A 109 -1.51 9.04 -13.07
N ASN A 110 -1.51 10.33 -13.37
CA ASN A 110 -2.14 10.90 -14.56
C ASN A 110 -1.15 11.07 -15.72
N LYS A 111 0.06 10.48 -15.61
CA LYS A 111 1.06 10.55 -16.66
C LYS A 111 0.46 10.04 -17.97
N ALA A 112 0.39 10.91 -18.97
CA ALA A 112 -0.19 10.60 -20.27
C ALA A 112 0.60 9.52 -21.02
N VAL A 113 -0.11 8.63 -21.70
CA VAL A 113 0.47 7.69 -22.66
C VAL A 113 0.83 8.46 -23.93
N VAL A 114 2.06 8.28 -24.40
CA VAL A 114 2.57 8.92 -25.62
C VAL A 114 2.68 7.83 -26.67
N TRP A 115 2.00 8.04 -27.80
CA TRP A 115 1.99 7.15 -28.94
C TRP A 115 2.92 7.68 -30.04
N GLY A 116 3.78 6.82 -30.57
CA GLY A 116 4.54 7.06 -31.79
C GLY A 116 3.97 6.23 -32.94
N ASN A 117 4.40 6.52 -34.17
CA ASN A 117 4.09 5.73 -35.35
C ASN A 117 5.40 5.28 -36.00
N VAL A 118 5.46 4.02 -36.41
CA VAL A 118 6.59 3.47 -37.17
C VAL A 118 6.06 2.77 -38.43
N ALA A 119 6.67 3.03 -39.58
CA ALA A 119 6.31 2.35 -40.82
C ALA A 119 7.00 0.98 -40.87
N ILE A 120 6.22 -0.10 -40.97
CA ILE A 120 6.70 -1.47 -41.14
C ILE A 120 6.09 -2.01 -42.43
N ASN A 121 6.92 -2.30 -43.43
CA ASN A 121 6.49 -2.78 -44.76
C ASN A 121 5.42 -1.88 -45.42
N GLY A 122 5.56 -0.55 -45.28
CA GLY A 122 4.62 0.41 -45.84
C GLY A 122 3.34 0.63 -45.01
N ALA A 123 3.12 -0.13 -43.93
CA ALA A 123 2.01 0.09 -43.01
C ALA A 123 2.46 0.93 -41.80
N ASN A 124 1.67 1.95 -41.42
CA ASN A 124 1.88 2.71 -40.19
C ASN A 124 1.40 1.90 -38.98
N VAL A 125 2.31 1.58 -38.08
CA VAL A 125 2.02 0.87 -36.82
C VAL A 125 2.18 1.84 -35.67
N ALA A 126 1.10 2.06 -34.92
CA ALA A 126 1.15 2.83 -33.68
C ALA A 126 1.86 2.00 -32.58
N TYR A 127 2.81 2.62 -31.88
CA TYR A 127 3.48 1.99 -30.75
C TYR A 127 3.51 2.94 -29.56
N ARG A 128 3.36 2.39 -28.35
CA ARG A 128 3.49 3.15 -27.11
C ARG A 128 4.97 3.48 -26.91
N GLN A 129 5.31 4.76 -26.76
CA GLN A 129 6.67 5.15 -26.45
C GLN A 129 7.10 4.58 -25.10
N ASN A 130 8.35 4.11 -25.03
CA ASN A 130 8.95 3.65 -23.79
C ASN A 130 8.85 4.75 -22.72
N ASN A 131 8.50 4.34 -21.49
CA ASN A 131 8.35 5.22 -20.33
C ASN A 131 7.21 6.25 -20.39
N SER A 132 6.35 6.19 -21.41
CA SER A 132 5.12 6.97 -21.45
C SER A 132 4.01 6.31 -20.64
N GLY A 133 3.07 7.11 -20.14
CA GLY A 133 1.97 6.63 -19.32
C GLY A 133 2.32 6.31 -17.87
N ALA A 134 1.28 6.28 -17.05
CA ALA A 134 1.18 5.44 -15.87
C ALA A 134 1.66 4.01 -16.18
N SER A 135 2.66 3.51 -15.46
CA SER A 135 3.17 2.14 -15.65
C SER A 135 3.86 1.64 -14.39
N TYR A 136 3.51 0.43 -13.96
CA TYR A 136 4.28 -0.29 -12.96
C TYR A 136 5.45 -1.02 -13.62
N ARG A 137 6.64 -0.94 -13.03
CA ARG A 137 7.81 -1.71 -13.45
C ARG A 137 8.54 -2.20 -12.22
N PHE A 138 8.54 -3.49 -12.01
CA PHE A 138 9.05 -4.12 -10.79
C PHE A 138 10.41 -3.59 -10.30
N LEU A 139 11.38 -3.42 -11.21
CA LEU A 139 12.74 -3.00 -10.85
C LEU A 139 12.90 -1.48 -10.70
N VAL A 140 12.10 -0.68 -11.42
CA VAL A 140 12.37 0.76 -11.61
C VAL A 140 11.20 1.69 -11.29
N LYS A 141 9.98 1.15 -11.17
CA LYS A 141 8.72 1.85 -10.86
C LYS A 141 7.78 0.93 -10.07
N ASN A 142 8.30 0.34 -8.99
CA ASN A 142 7.46 -0.39 -8.05
C ASN A 142 6.81 0.56 -7.04
N CYS A 143 5.92 0.03 -6.20
CA CYS A 143 5.22 0.78 -5.16
C CYS A 143 6.17 1.54 -4.22
N SER A 144 7.30 0.92 -3.86
CA SER A 144 8.32 1.54 -3.00
C SER A 144 9.01 2.73 -3.66
N VAL A 145 9.33 2.65 -4.96
CA VAL A 145 9.83 3.79 -5.74
C VAL A 145 8.81 4.92 -5.77
N ILE A 146 7.53 4.60 -5.95
CA ILE A 146 6.46 5.60 -6.04
C ILE A 146 6.28 6.32 -4.70
N VAL A 147 6.14 5.59 -3.60
CA VAL A 147 6.05 6.18 -2.25
C VAL A 147 7.29 7.03 -1.95
N GLN A 148 8.48 6.58 -2.34
CA GLN A 148 9.69 7.36 -2.19
C GLN A 148 9.66 8.68 -2.97
N ARG A 149 9.21 8.66 -4.23
CA ARG A 149 9.10 9.89 -5.04
C ARG A 149 8.12 10.88 -4.43
N VAL A 150 6.98 10.40 -3.96
CA VAL A 150 5.97 11.24 -3.30
C VAL A 150 6.51 11.87 -2.03
N LEU A 151 7.13 11.09 -1.14
CA LEU A 151 7.74 11.63 0.08
C LEU A 151 8.83 12.66 -0.26
N LYS A 152 9.72 12.36 -1.22
CA LYS A 152 10.77 13.30 -1.65
C LYS A 152 10.23 14.62 -2.17
N ALA A 153 9.09 14.63 -2.86
CA ALA A 153 8.47 15.85 -3.36
C ALA A 153 8.09 16.81 -2.22
N ALA A 154 7.70 16.28 -1.06
CA ALA A 154 7.45 17.05 0.16
C ALA A 154 8.71 17.37 0.98
N ASN A 155 9.89 17.30 0.34
CA ASN A 155 11.16 17.59 0.97
C ASN A 155 11.44 16.73 2.23
N PHE A 156 10.80 15.56 2.31
CA PHE A 156 11.14 14.53 3.28
C PHE A 156 12.48 13.93 2.87
N ARG A 157 13.57 14.65 3.18
CA ARG A 157 14.94 14.21 2.98
C ARG A 157 15.43 13.52 4.24
N SER A 158 15.90 12.28 4.12
CA SER A 158 16.78 11.72 5.15
C SER A 158 18.00 12.63 5.26
N SER A 159 18.60 12.73 6.45
CA SER A 159 19.89 13.44 6.59
C SER A 159 20.89 12.94 5.53
N ASN A 160 21.81 13.82 5.09
CA ASN A 160 22.71 13.55 3.96
C ASN A 160 23.49 12.22 4.07
N TRP A 161 23.66 11.68 5.27
CA TRP A 161 24.38 10.43 5.53
C TRP A 161 23.58 9.15 5.21
N ASP A 162 22.26 9.15 5.40
CA ASP A 162 21.42 7.99 5.07
C ASP A 162 21.16 7.89 3.56
N PHE A 163 21.16 9.02 2.85
CA PHE A 163 20.91 9.07 1.41
C PHE A 163 21.97 8.31 0.61
N VAL A 164 23.25 8.46 0.98
CA VAL A 164 24.37 7.76 0.32
C VAL A 164 24.30 6.24 0.56
N ARG A 165 23.67 5.80 1.66
CA ARG A 165 23.47 4.37 1.96
C ARG A 165 22.21 3.79 1.33
N MET A 166 21.31 4.64 0.84
CA MET A 166 20.07 4.23 0.16
C MET A 166 20.19 4.27 -1.38
N HIS A 167 21.40 4.19 -1.92
CA HIS A 167 21.67 3.95 -3.36
C HIS A 167 21.35 2.52 -3.78
N SER A 168 20.21 1.98 -3.37
CA SER A 168 19.73 0.72 -3.89
C SER A 168 19.25 0.92 -5.33
N ALA A 169 19.74 0.09 -6.26
CA ALA A 169 19.25 0.08 -7.64
C ALA A 169 17.74 -0.19 -7.72
N ILE A 170 17.20 -0.86 -6.69
CA ILE A 170 15.78 -1.20 -6.53
C ILE A 170 15.34 -0.73 -5.15
N TRP A 171 14.29 0.09 -5.08
CA TRP A 171 13.66 0.45 -3.81
C TRP A 171 12.77 -0.70 -3.33
N THR A 172 12.91 -1.04 -2.05
CA THR A 172 12.11 -2.06 -1.35
C THR A 172 11.28 -1.42 -0.24
N PRO A 173 10.25 -2.11 0.28
CA PRO A 173 9.48 -1.63 1.42
C PRO A 173 10.35 -1.35 2.65
N LEU A 174 11.44 -2.11 2.85
CA LEU A 174 12.40 -1.84 3.92
C LEU A 174 13.13 -0.50 3.72
N ASN A 175 13.46 -0.12 2.47
CA ASN A 175 14.03 1.20 2.19
C ASN A 175 13.03 2.31 2.53
N VAL A 176 11.75 2.15 2.16
CA VAL A 176 10.69 3.12 2.46
C VAL A 176 10.48 3.23 3.97
N LYS A 177 10.41 2.10 4.69
CA LYS A 177 10.33 2.06 6.16
C LYS A 177 11.45 2.87 6.81
N ARG A 178 12.71 2.61 6.42
CA ARG A 178 13.88 3.31 6.95
C ARG A 178 13.77 4.81 6.66
N MET A 179 13.45 5.17 5.42
CA MET A 179 13.30 6.57 5.03
C MET A 179 12.20 7.27 5.85
N ALA A 180 11.02 6.64 6.00
CA ALA A 180 9.91 7.16 6.78
C ALA A 180 10.27 7.40 8.26
N LEU A 181 11.03 6.49 8.87
CA LEU A 181 11.46 6.61 10.26
C LEU A 181 12.59 7.62 10.49
N CYS A 182 13.28 8.06 9.44
CA CYS A 182 14.29 9.12 9.56
C CYS A 182 13.68 10.53 9.73
N PHE A 183 12.35 10.69 9.59
CA PHE A 183 11.71 12.00 9.75
C PHE A 183 11.45 12.35 11.21
N THR A 184 11.70 13.62 11.55
CA THR A 184 11.47 14.14 12.91
C THR A 184 10.01 13.96 13.30
N GLY A 185 9.78 13.30 14.44
CA GLY A 185 8.44 13.01 14.97
C GLY A 185 7.76 11.81 14.32
N ALA A 186 8.40 11.14 13.35
CA ALA A 186 7.88 9.90 12.81
C ALA A 186 7.89 8.80 13.87
N HIS A 187 6.83 8.00 13.91
CA HIS A 187 6.70 6.90 14.85
C HIS A 187 5.82 5.79 14.28
N THR A 188 6.03 4.58 14.76
CA THR A 188 5.19 3.43 14.39
C THR A 188 3.98 3.32 15.31
N ILE A 189 2.83 2.93 14.77
CA ILE A 189 1.65 2.55 15.54
C ILE A 189 1.29 1.08 15.30
N THR A 190 0.54 0.48 16.22
CA THR A 190 0.05 -0.90 16.06
C THR A 190 -1.14 -0.94 15.12
N TRP A 191 -1.37 -2.10 14.50
CA TRP A 191 -2.57 -2.34 13.70
C TRP A 191 -3.87 -2.09 14.47
N ALA A 192 -3.95 -2.57 15.72
CA ALA A 192 -5.13 -2.35 16.57
C ALA A 192 -5.38 -0.86 16.83
N HIS A 193 -4.32 -0.06 17.07
CA HIS A 193 -4.46 1.38 17.22
C HIS A 193 -4.98 2.04 15.94
N PHE A 194 -4.41 1.68 14.79
CA PHE A 194 -4.84 2.20 13.49
C PHE A 194 -6.32 1.89 13.19
N VAL A 195 -6.76 0.65 13.40
CA VAL A 195 -8.17 0.26 13.18
C VAL A 195 -9.11 1.01 14.14
N GLY A 196 -8.69 1.24 15.38
CA GLY A 196 -9.41 2.07 16.34
C GLY A 196 -9.56 3.52 15.85
N GLU A 197 -8.51 4.12 15.29
CA GLU A 197 -8.56 5.47 14.70
C GLU A 197 -9.55 5.54 13.53
N LEU A 198 -9.58 4.54 12.65
CA LEU A 198 -10.55 4.46 11.56
C LEU A 198 -11.99 4.37 12.08
N ARG A 199 -12.23 3.65 13.18
CA ARG A 199 -13.55 3.56 13.80
C ARG A 199 -13.98 4.90 14.42
N ILE A 200 -13.07 5.58 15.14
CA ILE A 200 -13.33 6.90 15.72
C ILE A 200 -13.62 7.95 14.64
N ALA A 201 -12.94 7.85 13.49
CA ALA A 201 -13.19 8.72 12.33
C ALA A 201 -14.50 8.40 11.58
N ASN A 202 -15.29 7.42 12.04
CA ASN A 202 -16.49 6.90 11.36
C ASN A 202 -16.22 6.38 9.94
N THR A 203 -14.99 5.96 9.67
CA THR A 203 -14.59 5.31 8.41
C THR A 203 -15.05 3.86 8.36
N LEU A 204 -15.23 3.24 9.53
CA LEU A 204 -15.65 1.84 9.66
C LEU A 204 -16.96 1.74 10.45
N THR A 205 -17.84 0.87 9.97
CA THR A 205 -18.93 0.29 10.75
C THR A 205 -18.37 -0.59 11.89
N GLN A 206 -19.23 -0.95 12.84
CA GLN A 206 -18.82 -1.83 13.93
C GLN A 206 -18.37 -3.21 13.42
N LEU A 207 -19.09 -3.77 12.45
CA LEU A 207 -18.78 -5.07 11.87
C LEU A 207 -17.44 -5.05 11.12
N GLU A 208 -17.16 -3.99 10.35
CA GLU A 208 -15.87 -3.82 9.68
C GLU A 208 -14.73 -3.65 10.67
N HIS A 209 -14.92 -2.87 11.73
CA HIS A 209 -13.96 -2.75 12.81
C HIS A 209 -13.63 -4.11 13.43
N ASP A 210 -14.63 -4.88 13.81
CA ASP A 210 -14.43 -6.19 14.46
C ASP A 210 -13.76 -7.19 13.51
N THR A 211 -14.08 -7.11 12.22
CA THR A 211 -13.41 -7.88 11.16
C THR A 211 -11.93 -7.48 11.05
N LEU A 212 -11.62 -6.18 11.00
CA LEU A 212 -10.26 -5.69 10.83
C LEU A 212 -9.39 -5.88 12.07
N VAL A 213 -9.94 -5.79 13.28
CA VAL A 213 -9.20 -6.09 14.53
C VAL A 213 -8.71 -7.55 14.53
N ASN A 214 -9.50 -8.46 13.97
CA ASN A 214 -9.16 -9.88 13.84
C ASN A 214 -8.47 -10.24 12.52
N PHE A 215 -8.13 -9.24 11.70
CA PHE A 215 -7.49 -9.47 10.41
C PHE A 215 -6.15 -10.17 10.57
N GLN A 216 -5.79 -10.99 9.59
CA GLN A 216 -4.60 -11.80 9.64
C GLN A 216 -3.35 -10.92 9.79
N ARG A 217 -2.45 -11.29 10.72
CA ARG A 217 -1.19 -10.59 10.95
C ARG A 217 -0.02 -11.54 10.83
N ARG A 218 1.08 -11.05 10.27
CA ARG A 218 2.35 -11.76 10.32
C ARG A 218 2.91 -11.68 11.74
N HIS A 219 3.54 -12.75 12.20
CA HIS A 219 4.20 -12.76 13.49
C HIS A 219 5.39 -11.78 13.52
N ASP A 220 5.46 -10.93 14.55
CA ASP A 220 6.54 -9.95 14.76
C ASP A 220 7.97 -10.55 14.76
N ARG A 221 8.12 -11.85 15.08
CA ARG A 221 9.42 -12.55 15.10
C ARG A 221 9.86 -13.06 13.74
N HIS A 222 8.99 -13.06 12.73
CA HIS A 222 9.28 -13.59 11.40
C HIS A 222 9.41 -12.44 10.38
N GLY A 223 10.60 -11.87 10.38
CA GLY A 223 11.12 -10.85 9.47
C GLY A 223 12.51 -11.19 8.90
N SER A 224 13.03 -12.40 9.15
CA SER A 224 14.35 -12.82 8.63
C SER A 224 14.20 -13.58 7.32
N SER A 225 15.03 -13.20 6.35
CA SER A 225 15.17 -13.79 5.02
C SER A 225 15.09 -15.33 5.01
N GLY A 226 14.07 -15.90 4.36
CA GLY A 226 14.10 -17.30 3.92
C GLY A 226 13.06 -18.28 4.50
N ALA A 227 12.12 -17.85 5.35
CA ALA A 227 11.05 -18.73 5.83
C ALA A 227 9.66 -18.20 5.41
N PRO A 228 8.72 -19.07 5.00
CA PRO A 228 7.34 -18.67 4.74
C PRO A 228 6.74 -18.03 5.99
N ALA A 229 6.03 -16.93 5.79
CA ALA A 229 5.44 -16.15 6.88
C ALA A 229 4.47 -17.02 7.70
N ARG A 230 4.75 -17.19 9.00
CA ARG A 230 3.75 -17.74 9.93
C ARG A 230 2.80 -16.62 10.34
N ASN A 231 1.53 -16.77 9.96
CA ASN A 231 0.49 -15.86 10.36
C ASN A 231 0.00 -16.19 11.78
N GLN A 232 -0.10 -15.18 12.63
CA GLN A 232 -0.77 -15.27 13.92
C GLN A 232 -2.23 -14.84 13.73
N SER A 233 -3.17 -15.73 14.04
CA SER A 233 -4.55 -15.36 14.27
C SER A 233 -4.72 -15.08 15.77
N ASN A 234 -5.27 -13.93 16.14
CA ASN A 234 -5.57 -13.59 17.55
C ASN A 234 -6.73 -14.40 18.16
N HIS A 235 -7.23 -15.45 17.49
CA HIS A 235 -8.29 -16.28 18.03
C HIS A 235 -7.78 -17.20 19.15
N PRO A 236 -8.28 -17.06 20.39
CA PRO A 236 -8.21 -18.14 21.36
C PRO A 236 -9.20 -19.23 20.89
N THR A 237 -8.66 -20.37 20.45
CA THR A 237 -9.39 -21.64 20.26
C THR A 237 -10.75 -21.54 19.57
N PHE A 238 -10.76 -21.42 18.25
CA PHE A 238 -11.69 -22.28 17.51
C PHE A 238 -11.16 -23.70 17.70
N VAL A 239 -11.90 -24.57 18.41
CA VAL A 239 -11.48 -25.97 18.64
C VAL A 239 -11.19 -26.60 17.28
N ARG A 240 -9.92 -26.95 17.06
CA ARG A 240 -9.48 -27.68 15.87
C ARG A 240 -10.00 -29.12 15.96
N PRO A 241 -10.79 -29.61 15.00
CA PRO A 241 -10.94 -31.06 14.83
C PRO A 241 -9.58 -31.64 14.46
N HIS A 242 -9.17 -32.71 15.13
CA HIS A 242 -7.84 -33.34 15.06
C HIS A 242 -7.48 -33.96 13.67
N TRP A 243 -8.20 -33.64 12.59
CA TRP A 243 -8.06 -34.33 11.30
C TRP A 243 -7.71 -33.45 10.10
N TRP A 244 -7.13 -32.26 10.32
CA TRP A 244 -6.73 -31.35 9.23
C TRP A 244 -5.23 -31.07 9.25
N GLY A 245 -4.49 -31.77 8.38
CA GLY A 245 -3.09 -31.47 8.09
C GLY A 245 -2.95 -30.23 7.19
N ASN A 246 -1.93 -29.41 7.50
CA ASN A 246 -1.20 -28.42 6.67
C ASN A 246 -1.87 -27.73 5.46
N HIS A 247 -3.18 -27.47 5.50
CA HIS A 247 -3.84 -26.51 4.63
C HIS A 247 -4.64 -25.54 5.50
N GLN A 248 -4.12 -24.33 5.72
CA GLN A 248 -5.00 -23.21 6.06
C GLN A 248 -5.94 -23.03 4.86
N SER A 249 -7.22 -23.36 5.03
CA SER A 249 -8.19 -23.23 3.94
C SER A 249 -8.36 -21.75 3.59
N ALA A 250 -8.12 -21.42 2.32
CA ALA A 250 -8.41 -20.15 1.69
C ALA A 250 -9.81 -19.59 2.01
N ALA A 251 -10.75 -20.41 2.50
CA ALA A 251 -12.13 -20.05 2.82
C ALA A 251 -12.31 -18.96 3.90
N GLY A 252 -11.53 -18.95 4.98
CA GLY A 252 -11.69 -17.95 6.06
C GLY A 252 -11.23 -16.55 5.63
N ASN A 253 -10.08 -16.48 4.98
CA ASN A 253 -9.60 -15.26 4.34
C ASN A 253 -10.50 -14.87 3.16
N ALA A 254 -11.02 -15.84 2.39
CA ALA A 254 -11.96 -15.55 1.31
C ALA A 254 -13.26 -14.94 1.84
N ALA A 255 -13.79 -15.35 3.01
CA ALA A 255 -14.98 -14.71 3.57
C ALA A 255 -14.72 -13.24 3.96
N ILE A 256 -13.56 -12.94 4.55
CA ILE A 256 -13.17 -11.57 4.91
C ILE A 256 -12.85 -10.75 3.65
N VAL A 257 -12.11 -11.31 2.70
CA VAL A 257 -11.79 -10.67 1.42
C VAL A 257 -13.06 -10.44 0.61
N ASN A 258 -13.96 -11.42 0.52
CA ASN A 258 -15.26 -11.28 -0.12
C ASN A 258 -16.12 -10.26 0.62
N TYR A 259 -16.08 -10.20 1.96
CA TYR A 259 -16.79 -9.18 2.73
C TYR A 259 -16.23 -7.79 2.45
N ILE A 260 -14.90 -7.63 2.44
CA ILE A 260 -14.24 -6.36 2.11
C ILE A 260 -14.49 -5.96 0.64
N GLN A 261 -14.49 -6.93 -0.29
CA GLN A 261 -14.85 -6.69 -1.69
C GLN A 261 -16.33 -6.32 -1.83
N HIS A 262 -17.23 -6.98 -1.10
CA HIS A 262 -18.67 -6.74 -1.13
C HIS A 262 -19.05 -5.39 -0.51
N ILE A 263 -18.33 -4.94 0.52
CA ILE A 263 -18.39 -3.55 1.02
C ILE A 263 -18.03 -2.56 -0.10
N GLY A 264 -17.12 -2.96 -0.99
CA GLY A 264 -16.66 -2.12 -2.07
C GLY A 264 -17.61 -1.93 -3.23
N ASP A 265 -18.37 -2.97 -3.54
CA ASP A 265 -19.27 -2.98 -4.68
C ASP A 265 -20.66 -2.44 -4.34
N ASN A 266 -20.92 -2.08 -3.08
CA ASN A 266 -22.22 -1.59 -2.61
C ASN A 266 -22.16 -0.10 -2.24
N PRO A 267 -22.23 0.83 -3.21
CA PRO A 267 -22.43 2.23 -2.90
C PRO A 267 -23.77 2.33 -2.19
N ARG A 268 -23.78 2.76 -0.92
CA ARG A 268 -25.00 3.00 -0.15
C ARG A 268 -26.03 3.66 -1.06
N ALA A 269 -27.09 2.93 -1.39
CA ALA A 269 -28.24 3.48 -2.09
C ALA A 269 -28.71 4.66 -1.25
N GLY A 270 -28.49 5.87 -1.78
CA GLY A 270 -28.90 7.10 -1.14
C GLY A 270 -30.40 7.06 -0.97
N GLY A 271 -30.84 6.84 0.27
CA GLY A 271 -32.21 7.13 0.67
C GLY A 271 -32.38 8.64 0.60
N HIS A 272 -33.17 9.07 -0.39
CA HIS A 272 -33.90 10.33 -0.35
C HIS A 272 -35.03 10.24 0.68
#